data_AF-A0A0J8VS59-F1
#
_entry.id   AF-A0A0J8VS59-F1
#
_cell.length_a   1.000
_cell.length_b   1.000
_cell.length_c   1.000
_cell.angle_alpha   90.00
_cell.angle_beta   90.00
_cell.angle_gamma   90.00
#
_symmetry.space_group_name_H-M   'P 1'
#
loop_
_entity.id
_entity.type
_entity.pdbx_description
1 polymer ?
#
loop_
_entity_poly.entity_id
_entity_poly.type
_entity_poly.pdbx_seq_one_letter_code
_entity_poly.pdbx_strand_id
1 'polypeptide(L)'
;MPGYEPSQQRFLHKSTLIIQVISLIIYCAFIFQFSRLIGNDYKSYINNKSQGMIYTLEMFDKSPCVNIKNAKVSFLGDGNVLVATRNNDKYSFKAMKCEIK
;
A
#
# COMPACT_ATOMS: atom_id res chain seq x y z
N MET A 1 26.49 -53.74 -8.01
CA MET A 1 25.74 -52.47 -7.92
C MET A 1 24.27 -52.83 -8.07
N PRO A 2 23.38 -52.48 -7.13
CA PRO A 2 21.99 -52.90 -7.21
C PRO A 2 21.40 -52.38 -8.52
N GLY A 3 20.88 -53.31 -9.32
CA GLY A 3 20.42 -53.09 -10.68
C GLY A 3 19.09 -52.35 -10.69
N TYR A 4 19.08 -51.18 -11.33
CA TYR A 4 17.85 -50.51 -11.74
C TYR A 4 17.49 -50.98 -13.15
N GLU A 5 16.27 -51.50 -13.32
CA GLU A 5 15.77 -51.85 -14.64
C GLU A 5 15.57 -50.59 -15.50
N PRO A 6 15.88 -50.63 -16.81
CA PRO A 6 15.86 -49.47 -17.69
C PRO A 6 14.48 -48.79 -17.81
N SER A 7 13.40 -49.51 -17.51
CA SER A 7 12.02 -48.99 -17.46
C SER A 7 11.79 -48.08 -16.25
N GLN A 8 12.36 -48.40 -15.08
CA GLN A 8 12.24 -47.60 -13.86
C GLN A 8 12.97 -46.26 -13.97
N GLN A 9 14.09 -46.23 -14.69
CA GLN A 9 14.90 -45.02 -14.88
C GLN A 9 14.13 -43.91 -15.62
N ARG A 10 13.37 -44.27 -16.67
CA ARG A 10 12.50 -43.32 -17.40
C ARG A 10 11.33 -42.82 -16.56
N PHE A 11 10.72 -43.68 -15.75
CA PHE A 11 9.61 -43.30 -14.88
C PHE A 11 10.06 -42.35 -13.78
N LEU A 12 11.18 -42.66 -13.11
CA LEU A 12 11.79 -41.82 -12.07
C LEU A 12 12.24 -40.46 -12.61
N HIS A 13 12.80 -40.42 -13.82
CA HIS A 13 13.19 -39.15 -14.45
C HIS A 13 11.98 -38.27 -14.74
N LYS A 14 10.88 -38.84 -15.28
CA LYS A 14 9.64 -38.10 -15.55
C LYS A 14 8.97 -37.59 -14.28
N SER A 15 8.89 -38.42 -13.24
CA SER A 15 8.27 -38.01 -11.97
C SER A 15 9.09 -36.91 -11.27
N THR A 16 10.42 -36.99 -11.33
CA THR A 16 11.30 -35.95 -10.78
C THR A 16 11.13 -34.63 -11.51
N LEU A 17 11.03 -34.63 -12.85
CA LEU A 17 10.75 -33.43 -13.64
C LEU A 17 9.40 -32.80 -13.27
N ILE A 18 8.36 -33.60 -13.09
CA ILE A 18 7.03 -33.11 -12.68
C ILE A 18 7.11 -32.48 -11.29
N ILE A 19 7.76 -33.13 -10.34
CA ILE A 19 7.93 -32.60 -8.99
C ILE A 19 8.70 -31.27 -9.03
N GLN A 20 9.78 -31.18 -9.81
CA GLN A 20 10.55 -29.95 -9.96
C GLN A 20 9.72 -28.80 -10.53
N VAL A 21 8.91 -29.06 -11.56
CA VAL A 21 8.02 -28.04 -12.14
C VAL A 21 6.96 -27.60 -11.14
N ILE A 22 6.35 -28.53 -10.40
CA ILE A 22 5.37 -28.22 -9.36
C ILE A 22 6.01 -27.38 -8.26
N SER A 23 7.21 -27.76 -7.79
CA SER A 23 7.95 -27.01 -6.78
C SER A 23 8.26 -25.58 -7.24
N LEU A 24 8.65 -25.41 -8.50
CA LEU A 24 8.91 -24.09 -9.08
C LEU A 24 7.64 -23.22 -9.09
N ILE A 25 6.50 -23.79 -9.52
CA ILE A 25 5.21 -23.08 -9.53
C ILE A 25 4.82 -22.65 -8.11
N ILE A 26 4.94 -23.54 -7.12
CA ILE A 26 4.63 -23.24 -5.72
C ILE A 26 5.54 -22.12 -5.21
N TYR A 27 6.83 -22.18 -5.50
CA TYR A 27 7.80 -21.17 -5.09
C TYR A 27 7.47 -19.78 -5.68
N CYS A 28 7.21 -19.72 -6.99
CA CYS A 28 6.82 -18.47 -7.65
C CYS A 28 5.51 -17.90 -7.11
N ALA A 29 4.51 -18.75 -6.86
CA ALA A 29 3.23 -18.33 -6.28
C ALA A 29 3.41 -17.77 -4.86
N PHE A 30 4.25 -18.42 -4.04
CA PHE A 30 4.56 -17.97 -2.69
C PHE A 30 5.21 -16.58 -2.70
N ILE A 31 6.26 -16.38 -3.51
CA ILE A 31 6.91 -15.07 -3.65
C ILE A 31 5.92 -14.01 -4.11
N PHE A 32 5.13 -14.31 -5.14
CA PHE A 32 4.18 -13.35 -5.68
C PHE A 32 3.15 -12.89 -4.63
N GLN A 33 2.59 -13.83 -3.86
CA GLN A 33 1.65 -13.49 -2.79
C GLN A 33 2.32 -12.69 -1.67
N PHE A 34 3.53 -13.09 -1.27
CA PHE A 34 4.29 -12.39 -0.25
C PHE A 34 4.64 -10.95 -0.68
N SER A 35 5.06 -10.75 -1.93
CA SER A 35 5.30 -9.42 -2.50
C SER A 35 4.03 -8.56 -2.55
N ARG A 36 2.86 -9.16 -2.79
CA ARG A 36 1.58 -8.42 -2.76
C ARG A 36 1.19 -8.00 -1.34
N LEU A 37 1.38 -8.87 -0.36
CA LEU A 37 1.12 -8.56 1.06
C LEU A 37 2.04 -7.42 1.52
N ILE A 38 3.35 -7.57 1.34
CA ILE A 38 4.33 -6.51 1.68
C ILE A 38 4.05 -5.23 0.89
N GLY A 39 3.75 -5.33 -0.40
CA GLY A 39 3.47 -4.17 -1.24
C GLY A 39 2.25 -3.39 -0.79
N ASN A 40 1.20 -4.07 -0.35
CA ASN A 40 -0.01 -3.42 0.19
C ASN A 40 0.27 -2.80 1.56
N ASP A 41 0.98 -3.50 2.45
CA ASP A 41 1.35 -2.98 3.77
C ASP A 41 2.26 -1.76 3.64
N TYR A 42 3.24 -1.82 2.73
CA TYR A 42 4.13 -0.70 2.42
C TYR A 42 3.37 0.50 1.84
N LYS A 43 2.45 0.28 0.89
CA LYS A 43 1.60 1.36 0.36
C LYS A 43 0.76 2.02 1.45
N SER A 44 0.15 1.21 2.32
CA SER A 44 -0.64 1.71 3.45
C SER A 44 0.22 2.52 4.42
N TYR A 45 1.40 1.99 4.77
CA TYR A 45 2.36 2.66 5.64
C TYR A 45 2.83 4.00 5.08
N ILE A 46 3.28 4.01 3.82
CA ILE A 46 3.75 5.23 3.14
C ILE A 46 2.61 6.23 3.03
N ASN A 47 1.42 5.80 2.61
CA ASN A 47 0.27 6.69 2.52
C ASN A 47 -0.06 7.35 3.88
N ASN A 48 -0.10 6.57 4.96
CA ASN A 48 -0.35 7.12 6.30
C ASN A 48 0.77 8.09 6.75
N LYS A 49 2.02 7.75 6.46
CA LYS A 49 3.18 8.60 6.80
C LYS A 49 3.17 9.91 6.01
N SER A 50 2.88 9.84 4.71
CA SER A 50 2.74 11.01 3.83
C SER A 50 1.58 11.91 4.26
N GLN A 51 0.42 11.33 4.60
CA GLN A 51 -0.71 12.11 5.13
C GLN A 51 -0.35 12.88 6.41
N GLY A 52 0.38 12.26 7.34
CA GLY A 52 0.87 12.94 8.53
C GLY A 52 1.88 14.05 8.24
N MET A 53 2.73 13.86 7.23
CA MET A 53 3.69 14.87 6.78
C MET A 53 2.96 16.09 6.20
N ILE A 54 2.00 15.89 5.29
CA ILE A 54 1.18 16.98 4.73
C ILE A 54 0.45 17.72 5.85
N TYR A 55 -0.23 17.00 6.75
CA TYR A 55 -0.95 17.60 7.88
C TYR A 55 -0.06 18.47 8.78
N THR A 56 1.21 18.08 8.95
CA THR A 56 2.12 18.76 9.88
C THR A 56 2.85 19.92 9.22
N LEU A 57 3.30 19.76 7.96
CA LEU A 57 4.21 20.69 7.30
C LEU A 57 3.51 21.63 6.31
N GLU A 58 2.45 21.18 5.66
CA GLU A 58 1.82 21.91 4.55
C GLU A 58 0.47 22.54 4.92
N MET A 59 0.02 22.37 6.16
CA MET A 59 -1.28 22.84 6.62
C MET A 59 -1.18 23.78 7.82
N PHE A 60 -1.98 24.84 7.77
CA PHE A 60 -2.01 25.93 8.74
C PHE A 60 -3.09 25.68 9.80
N ASP A 61 -2.73 25.81 11.08
CA ASP A 61 -3.66 25.67 12.21
C ASP A 61 -4.66 26.84 12.33
N LYS A 62 -4.30 28.01 11.81
CA LYS A 62 -5.16 29.20 11.80
C LYS A 62 -5.59 29.49 10.37
N SER A 63 -6.87 29.33 10.09
CA SER A 63 -7.47 29.68 8.80
C SER A 63 -8.26 30.99 8.89
N PRO A 64 -8.26 31.84 7.84
CA PRO A 64 -9.13 32.99 7.72
C PRO A 64 -10.58 32.61 7.34
N CYS A 65 -10.87 31.32 7.19
CA CYS A 65 -12.17 30.80 6.77
C CYS A 65 -13.13 30.68 7.96
N VAL A 66 -14.29 31.33 7.89
CA VAL A 66 -15.28 31.36 8.98
C VAL A 66 -16.02 30.03 9.14
N ASN A 67 -16.19 29.32 8.03
CA ASN A 67 -16.90 28.06 7.94
C ASN A 67 -16.09 26.84 8.43
N ILE A 68 -14.80 27.02 8.78
CA ILE A 68 -13.91 25.94 9.23
C ILE A 68 -13.48 26.22 10.67
N LYS A 69 -13.97 25.40 11.61
CA LYS A 69 -13.62 25.47 13.03
C LYS A 69 -12.89 24.19 13.44
N ASN A 70 -11.77 24.33 14.15
CA ASN A 70 -10.96 23.22 14.67
C ASN A 70 -10.43 22.24 13.60
N ALA A 71 -9.91 22.75 12.49
CA ALA A 71 -9.24 21.95 11.46
C ALA A 71 -8.04 22.72 10.89
N LYS A 72 -7.06 21.99 10.34
CA LYS A 72 -5.96 22.62 9.60
C LYS A 72 -6.37 22.81 8.14
N VAL A 73 -5.83 23.85 7.51
CA VAL A 73 -6.15 24.16 6.11
C VAL A 73 -4.90 24.33 5.26
N SER A 74 -4.99 24.01 3.97
CA SER A 74 -4.02 24.41 2.95
C SER A 74 -4.77 25.11 1.81
N PHE A 75 -4.18 26.17 1.26
CA PHE A 75 -4.83 26.97 0.21
C PHE A 75 -4.52 26.37 -1.16
N LEU A 76 -5.57 25.97 -1.88
CA LEU A 76 -5.44 25.35 -3.21
C LEU A 76 -5.50 26.37 -4.36
N GLY A 77 -5.94 27.60 -4.09
CA GLY A 77 -6.22 28.62 -5.09
C GLY A 77 -7.73 28.75 -5.40
N ASP A 78 -8.12 29.81 -6.10
CA ASP A 78 -9.50 30.08 -6.55
C ASP A 78 -10.58 30.05 -5.45
N GLY A 79 -10.20 30.47 -4.24
CA GLY A 79 -11.08 30.44 -3.07
C GLY A 79 -11.35 29.04 -2.50
N ASN A 80 -10.66 28.01 -2.99
CA ASN A 80 -10.74 26.65 -2.48
C ASN A 80 -9.62 26.37 -1.47
N VAL A 81 -9.97 25.62 -0.43
CA VAL A 81 -9.06 25.17 0.62
C VAL A 81 -9.19 23.67 0.82
N LEU A 82 -8.05 23.03 1.04
CA LEU A 82 -7.98 21.66 1.52
C LEU A 82 -8.05 21.68 3.05
N VAL A 83 -9.10 21.12 3.61
CA VAL A 83 -9.28 21.01 5.05
C VAL A 83 -8.85 19.63 5.50
N ALA A 84 -8.00 19.57 6.52
CA ALA A 84 -7.69 18.34 7.19
C ALA A 84 -8.14 18.30 8.64
N THR A 85 -8.69 17.16 8.99
CA THR A 85 -8.98 16.78 10.37
C THR A 85 -8.20 15.53 10.71
N ARG A 86 -7.70 15.48 11.94
CA ARG A 86 -7.08 14.30 12.52
C ARG A 86 -8.01 13.73 13.58
N ASN A 87 -8.42 12.48 13.42
CA ASN A 87 -9.14 11.74 14.45
C ASN A 87 -8.32 10.49 14.81
N ASN A 88 -7.77 10.47 16.03
CA ASN A 88 -6.76 9.51 16.48
C ASN A 88 -5.57 9.47 15.49
N ASP A 89 -5.46 8.39 14.71
CA ASP A 89 -4.39 8.17 13.72
C ASP A 89 -4.89 8.17 12.28
N LYS A 90 -6.13 8.62 12.04
CA LYS A 90 -6.68 8.77 10.69
C LYS A 90 -6.74 10.24 10.31
N TYR A 91 -6.17 10.54 9.15
CA TYR A 91 -6.28 11.85 8.52
C TYR A 91 -7.43 11.84 7.51
N SER A 92 -8.26 12.87 7.55
CA SER A 92 -9.31 13.10 6.56
C SER A 92 -9.03 14.41 5.87
N PHE A 93 -9.01 14.39 4.53
CA PHE A 93 -8.76 15.56 3.69
C PHE A 93 -10.00 15.83 2.84
N LYS A 94 -10.49 17.07 2.85
CA LYS A 94 -11.66 17.48 2.06
C LYS A 94 -11.43 18.85 1.44
N ALA A 95 -11.62 18.94 0.13
CA ALA A 95 -11.64 20.23 -0.56
C ALA A 95 -12.99 20.92 -0.33
N MET A 96 -12.95 22.19 0.06
CA MET A 96 -14.14 23.02 0.24
C MET A 96 -13.83 24.50 -0.05
N LYS A 97 -14.87 25.29 -0.30
CA LYS A 97 -14.72 26.75 -0.46
C LYS A 97 -14.47 27.41 0.89
N CYS A 98 -13.52 28.33 0.91
CA CYS A 98 -13.23 29.18 2.06
C CYS A 98 -14.14 30.41 1.99
N GLU A 99 -14.99 30.58 2.99
CA GLU A 99 -15.71 31.83 3.20
C GLU A 99 -14.85 32.71 4.11
N ILE A 100 -14.23 33.74 3.54
CA ILE A 100 -13.38 34.70 4.27
C ILE A 100 -14.29 35.66 5.03
N LYS A 101 -13.95 35.95 6.30
CA LYS A 101 -14.67 36.95 7.10
C LYS A 101 -14.35 38.37 6.67
#